data_AF-A0A8C7XC87-F1
#
_entry.id   AF-A0A8C7XC87-F1
#
_cell.length_a   1.000
_cell.length_b   1.000
_cell.length_c   1.000
_cell.angle_alpha   90.00
_cell.angle_beta   90.00
_cell.angle_gamma   90.00
#
_symmetry.space_group_name_H-M   'P 1'
#
loop_
_entity.id
_entity.type
_entity.pdbx_description
1 polymer ?
#
loop_
_entity_poly.entity_id
_entity_poly.type
_entity_poly.pdbx_seq_one_letter_code
_entity_poly.pdbx_strand_id
1 'polypeptide(L)'
;MAASVRMLCCSVLKNSNKHFSTTCGVRAGEKWRKEHGLSRSGTEYGPLTDLPDWSFADGRPAPPMKGQLRRKQEREVLARRIVMLSTEMDRGIEAWKEKQEEAKRMEEHKKSLLLKPKGKLLIKKL
;
A
#
# COMPACT_ATOMS: atom_id res chain seq x y z
N MET A 1 12.41 27.36 -73.34
CA MET A 1 13.38 27.01 -72.28
C MET A 1 12.68 26.10 -71.29
N ALA A 2 12.76 24.78 -71.51
CA ALA A 2 12.11 23.78 -70.68
C ALA A 2 13.01 23.45 -69.47
N ALA A 3 12.49 23.59 -68.26
CA ALA A 3 13.11 23.04 -67.05
C ALA A 3 12.21 21.90 -66.53
N SER A 4 12.59 20.67 -66.88
CA SER A 4 12.05 19.45 -66.30
C SER A 4 12.51 19.38 -64.84
N VAL A 5 11.59 19.55 -63.89
CA VAL A 5 11.84 19.24 -62.48
C VAL A 5 11.89 17.72 -62.36
N ARG A 6 13.10 17.16 -62.48
CA ARG A 6 13.37 15.75 -62.16
C ARG A 6 13.25 15.56 -60.65
N MET A 7 12.06 15.14 -60.22
CA MET A 7 11.85 14.43 -58.97
C MET A 7 12.55 13.06 -59.04
N LEU A 8 13.76 12.94 -58.51
CA LEU A 8 14.50 11.66 -58.45
C LEU A 8 15.46 11.65 -57.27
N CYS A 9 14.98 11.12 -56.13
CA CYS A 9 15.59 10.00 -55.39
C CYS A 9 15.01 9.93 -53.97
N CYS A 10 13.73 9.56 -53.88
CA CYS A 10 13.23 8.82 -52.72
C CYS A 10 13.61 7.35 -52.91
N SER A 11 14.86 6.99 -52.66
CA SER A 11 15.26 5.58 -52.63
C SER A 11 16.42 5.36 -51.66
N VAL A 12 16.13 4.53 -50.67
CA VAL A 12 17.05 3.88 -49.72
C VAL A 12 17.33 4.64 -48.41
N LEU A 13 16.28 4.76 -47.59
CA LEU A 13 16.37 4.30 -46.20
C LEU A 13 15.44 3.09 -46.04
N LYS A 14 15.73 2.05 -46.83
CA LYS A 14 15.22 0.71 -46.59
C LYS A 14 15.83 0.23 -45.26
N ASN A 15 14.95 -0.18 -44.34
CA ASN A 15 15.24 -0.95 -43.13
C ASN A 15 15.73 -0.18 -41.89
N SER A 16 15.04 0.90 -41.50
CA SER A 16 14.92 1.20 -40.07
C SER A 16 13.88 0.25 -39.46
N ASN A 17 14.24 -1.02 -39.27
CA ASN A 17 13.49 -1.91 -38.38
C ASN A 17 13.73 -1.43 -36.94
N LYS A 18 13.02 -0.37 -36.52
CA LYS A 18 12.82 -0.13 -35.09
C LYS A 18 11.90 -1.24 -34.60
N HIS A 19 12.50 -2.37 -34.27
CA HIS A 19 11.78 -3.48 -33.67
C HIS A 19 11.36 -3.04 -32.27
N PHE A 20 10.16 -2.49 -32.14
CA PHE A 20 9.55 -2.25 -30.84
C PHE A 20 9.11 -3.60 -30.31
N SER A 21 9.91 -4.15 -29.41
CA SER A 21 9.52 -5.32 -28.64
C SER A 21 8.38 -4.93 -27.70
N THR A 22 7.20 -5.51 -27.91
CA THR A 22 6.04 -5.40 -27.01
C THR A 22 6.05 -6.48 -25.92
N THR A 23 7.02 -7.40 -25.96
CA THR A 23 7.16 -8.42 -24.92
C THR A 23 7.56 -7.75 -23.61
N CYS A 24 6.77 -7.98 -22.56
CA CYS A 24 7.12 -7.61 -21.19
C CYS A 24 8.53 -8.15 -20.88
N GLY A 25 9.50 -7.27 -20.66
CA GLY A 25 10.85 -7.68 -20.27
C GLY A 25 10.76 -8.51 -19.00
N VAL A 26 11.12 -9.79 -19.07
CA VAL A 26 11.17 -10.67 -17.90
C VAL A 26 12.20 -10.08 -16.94
N ARG A 27 11.74 -9.67 -15.76
CA ARG A 27 12.61 -9.14 -14.71
C ARG A 27 13.37 -10.31 -14.08
N ALA A 28 14.56 -10.56 -14.60
CA ALA A 28 15.44 -11.61 -14.09
C ALA A 28 15.64 -11.47 -12.58
N GLY A 29 15.38 -12.55 -11.84
CA GLY A 29 15.58 -12.61 -10.39
C GLY A 29 14.49 -11.95 -9.53
N GLU A 30 13.40 -11.42 -10.10
CA GLU A 30 12.31 -10.81 -9.30
C GLU A 30 11.71 -11.79 -8.28
N LYS A 31 11.43 -13.02 -8.71
CA LYS A 31 10.82 -14.05 -7.86
C LYS A 31 11.71 -14.36 -6.65
N TRP A 32 12.99 -14.65 -6.91
CA TRP A 32 13.98 -14.90 -5.87
C TRP A 32 14.10 -13.72 -4.90
N ARG A 33 14.14 -12.47 -5.41
CA ARG A 33 14.20 -11.27 -4.55
C ARG A 33 13.01 -11.18 -3.60
N LYS A 34 11.79 -11.38 -4.12
CA LYS A 34 10.57 -11.36 -3.29
C LYS A 34 10.56 -12.48 -2.25
N GLU A 35 10.99 -13.68 -2.63
CA GLU A 35 11.13 -14.83 -1.70
C GLU A 35 12.10 -14.53 -0.56
N HIS A 36 13.09 -13.66 -0.79
CA HIS A 36 14.08 -13.24 0.20
C HIS A 36 13.74 -11.88 0.86
N GLY A 37 12.51 -11.37 0.70
CA GLY A 37 12.09 -10.11 1.32
C GLY A 37 12.78 -8.85 0.76
N LEU A 38 13.33 -8.92 -0.45
CA LEU A 38 13.98 -7.80 -1.13
C LEU A 38 13.01 -7.07 -2.06
N SER A 39 13.39 -5.86 -2.47
CA SER A 39 12.65 -5.08 -3.44
C SER A 39 12.63 -5.76 -4.82
N ARG A 40 11.57 -5.48 -5.57
CA ARG A 40 11.29 -6.16 -6.84
C ARG A 40 12.33 -5.85 -7.92
N SER A 41 12.73 -4.58 -8.04
CA SER A 41 13.69 -4.10 -9.04
C SER A 41 15.08 -3.81 -8.49
N GLY A 42 15.30 -3.96 -7.17
CA GLY A 42 16.56 -3.58 -6.51
C GLY A 42 16.74 -2.06 -6.30
N THR A 43 15.89 -1.23 -6.91
CA THR A 43 15.99 0.24 -6.89
C THR A 43 14.89 0.93 -6.08
N GLU A 44 13.88 0.19 -5.61
CA GLU A 44 12.74 0.77 -4.88
C GLU A 44 13.16 1.17 -3.46
N TYR A 45 13.78 0.24 -2.75
CA TYR A 45 14.34 0.42 -1.41
C TYR A 45 15.53 -0.53 -1.22
N GLY A 46 16.41 -0.19 -0.28
CA GLY A 46 17.59 -0.97 0.06
C GLY A 46 18.87 -0.13 0.08
N PRO A 47 20.00 -0.73 0.50
CA PRO A 47 21.26 0.00 0.69
C PRO A 47 21.75 0.68 -0.58
N LEU A 48 21.53 0.08 -1.75
CA LEU A 48 21.91 0.66 -3.04
C LEU A 48 21.21 2.00 -3.34
N THR A 49 20.02 2.26 -2.78
CA THR A 49 19.23 3.47 -3.10
C THR A 49 19.01 4.39 -1.90
N ASP A 50 19.10 3.87 -0.67
CA ASP A 50 18.88 4.66 0.54
C ASP A 50 20.19 5.25 1.11
N LEU A 51 21.36 4.70 0.76
CA LEU A 51 22.68 5.23 1.13
C LEU A 51 23.11 6.39 0.22
N PRO A 52 23.97 7.31 0.70
CA PRO A 52 24.52 8.37 -0.14
C PRO A 52 25.55 7.81 -1.13
N ASP A 53 25.48 8.30 -2.38
CA ASP A 53 26.39 7.87 -3.45
C ASP A 53 27.85 8.36 -3.25
N TRP A 54 28.05 9.39 -2.42
CA TRP A 54 29.36 10.00 -2.15
C TRP A 54 29.41 10.64 -0.75
N SER A 55 30.62 10.99 -0.31
CA SER A 55 30.87 11.78 0.90
C SER A 55 32.09 12.69 0.67
N PHE A 56 32.26 13.71 1.53
CA PHE A 56 33.46 14.56 1.46
C PHE A 56 34.69 13.77 1.91
N ALA A 57 35.87 14.09 1.35
CA ALA A 57 37.13 13.43 1.73
C ALA A 57 37.44 13.56 3.23
N ASP A 58 37.01 14.65 3.86
CA ASP A 58 37.14 14.89 5.30
C ASP A 58 36.23 14.00 6.17
N GLY A 59 35.38 13.16 5.55
CA GLY A 59 34.39 12.34 6.24
C GLY A 59 33.06 13.04 6.56
N ARG A 60 32.89 14.30 6.14
CA ARG A 60 31.60 15.00 6.26
C ARG A 60 30.54 14.29 5.41
N PRO A 61 29.29 14.16 5.89
CA PRO A 61 28.23 13.52 5.12
C PRO A 61 27.83 14.37 3.91
N ALA A 62 27.44 13.71 2.82
CA ALA A 62 26.86 14.41 1.69
C ALA A 62 25.50 15.02 2.07
N PRO A 63 25.15 16.19 1.49
CA PRO A 63 23.82 16.74 1.64
C PRO A 63 22.76 15.78 1.10
N PRO A 64 21.57 15.72 1.72
CA PRO A 64 20.54 14.75 1.35
C PRO A 64 20.01 14.99 -0.06
N MET A 65 19.82 13.92 -0.82
CA MET A 65 19.29 13.99 -2.18
C MET A 65 17.78 14.29 -2.17
N LYS A 66 17.30 15.07 -3.14
CA LYS A 66 15.87 15.44 -3.26
C LYS A 66 14.95 14.21 -3.24
N GLY A 67 15.32 13.15 -3.96
CA GLY A 67 14.54 11.91 -4.01
C GLY A 67 14.53 11.14 -2.68
N GLN A 68 15.60 11.24 -1.88
CA GLN A 68 15.67 10.63 -0.55
C GLN A 68 14.76 11.39 0.43
N LEU A 69 14.77 12.72 0.40
CA LEU A 69 13.88 13.57 1.19
C LEU A 69 12.41 13.28 0.87
N ARG A 70 12.06 13.23 -0.43
CA ARG A 70 10.70 12.90 -0.87
C ARG A 70 10.25 11.53 -0.34
N ARG A 71 11.08 10.49 -0.51
CA ARG A 71 10.77 9.13 -0.03
C ARG A 71 10.61 9.07 1.49
N LYS A 72 11.42 9.82 2.25
CA LYS A 72 11.27 9.92 3.71
C LYS A 72 9.92 10.54 4.09
N GLN A 73 9.54 11.63 3.43
CA GLN A 73 8.25 12.28 3.65
C GLN A 73 7.07 11.35 3.32
N GLU A 74 7.12 10.67 2.17
CA GLU A 74 6.09 9.71 1.75
C GLU A 74 5.95 8.56 2.75
N ARG A 75 7.08 7.99 3.22
CA ARG A 75 7.11 6.94 4.24
C ARG A 75 6.52 7.42 5.57
N GLU A 76 6.82 8.64 5.97
CA GLU A 76 6.26 9.23 7.20
C GLU A 76 4.75 9.41 7.11
N VAL A 77 4.26 9.97 5.99
CA VAL A 77 2.81 10.15 5.76
C VAL A 77 2.09 8.80 5.79
N LEU A 78 2.67 7.78 5.15
CA LEU A 78 2.13 6.42 5.18
C LEU A 78 2.08 5.86 6.60
N ALA A 79 3.16 5.99 7.37
CA ALA A 79 3.22 5.50 8.75
C ALA A 79 2.17 6.17 9.64
N ARG A 80 2.02 7.50 9.54
CA ARG A 80 0.98 8.24 10.27
C ARG A 80 -0.43 7.74 9.93
N ARG A 81 -0.70 7.46 8.65
CA ARG A 81 -1.99 6.91 8.22
C ARG A 81 -2.24 5.51 8.79
N ILE A 82 -1.24 4.63 8.77
CA ILE A 82 -1.36 3.26 9.32
C ILE A 82 -1.72 3.33 10.79
N VAL A 83 -1.02 4.16 11.58
CA VAL A 83 -1.30 4.32 13.01
C VAL A 83 -2.71 4.84 13.23
N MET A 84 -3.12 5.89 12.52
CA MET A 84 -4.47 6.45 12.62
C MET A 84 -5.54 5.38 12.36
N LEU A 85 -5.44 4.63 11.26
CA LEU A 85 -6.43 3.59 10.91
C LEU A 85 -6.47 2.47 11.95
N SER A 86 -5.32 2.05 12.48
CA SER A 86 -5.27 1.05 13.55
C SER A 86 -6.01 1.54 14.79
N THR A 87 -5.75 2.79 15.21
CA THR A 87 -6.40 3.34 16.40
C THR A 87 -7.91 3.52 16.24
N GLU A 88 -8.38 3.87 15.03
CA GLU A 88 -9.81 3.95 14.75
C GLU A 88 -10.48 2.57 14.81
N MET A 89 -9.83 1.55 14.26
CA MET A 89 -10.31 0.18 14.33
C MET A 89 -10.40 -0.32 15.78
N ASP A 90 -9.35 -0.09 16.58
CA ASP A 90 -9.30 -0.52 17.97
C ASP A 90 -10.42 0.13 18.80
N ARG A 91 -10.60 1.45 18.64
CA ARG A 91 -11.72 2.19 19.27
C ARG A 91 -13.08 1.66 18.84
N GLY A 92 -13.24 1.33 17.56
CA GLY A 92 -14.48 0.74 17.04
C GLY A 92 -14.79 -0.62 17.67
N ILE A 93 -13.77 -1.45 17.87
CA ILE A 93 -13.89 -2.76 18.54
C ILE A 93 -14.28 -2.57 20.01
N GLU A 94 -13.64 -1.65 20.73
CA GLU A 94 -13.95 -1.33 22.13
C GLU A 94 -15.39 -0.85 22.29
N ALA A 95 -15.79 0.17 21.52
CA ALA A 95 -17.14 0.71 21.57
C ALA A 95 -18.21 -0.35 21.23
N TRP A 96 -17.93 -1.25 20.28
CA TRP A 96 -18.83 -2.36 19.97
C TRP A 96 -18.96 -3.35 21.13
N LYS A 97 -17.84 -3.72 21.77
CA LYS A 97 -17.84 -4.60 22.95
C LYS A 97 -18.63 -3.99 24.11
N GLU A 98 -18.40 -2.71 24.40
CA GLU A 98 -19.13 -1.99 25.45
C GLU A 98 -20.64 -1.99 25.19
N LYS A 99 -21.05 -1.70 23.96
CA LYS A 99 -22.47 -1.73 23.56
C LYS A 99 -23.11 -3.11 23.73
N GLN A 100 -22.37 -4.18 23.41
CA GLN A 100 -22.85 -5.55 23.62
C GLN A 100 -23.03 -5.88 25.10
N GLU A 101 -22.06 -5.50 25.94
CA GLU A 101 -22.16 -5.72 27.38
C GLU A 101 -23.26 -4.89 28.02
N GLU A 102 -23.44 -3.64 27.60
CA GLU A 102 -24.55 -2.79 28.06
C GLU A 102 -25.91 -3.38 27.66
N ALA A 103 -26.04 -3.88 26.41
CA ALA A 103 -27.27 -4.53 25.98
C ALA A 103 -27.61 -5.76 26.84
N LYS A 104 -26.63 -6.62 27.14
CA LYS A 104 -26.81 -7.76 28.04
C LYS A 104 -27.22 -7.33 29.45
N ARG A 105 -26.53 -6.35 30.03
CA ARG A 105 -26.85 -5.80 31.36
C ARG A 105 -28.26 -5.23 31.40
N MET A 106 -28.68 -4.52 30.36
CA MET A 106 -30.04 -3.97 30.25
C MET A 106 -31.09 -5.06 30.12
N GLU A 107 -30.82 -6.14 29.38
CA GLU A 107 -31.71 -7.30 29.32
C GLU A 107 -31.83 -8.00 30.68
N GLU A 108 -30.72 -8.22 31.37
CA GLU A 108 -30.70 -8.80 32.72
C GLU A 108 -31.45 -7.92 33.72
N HIS A 109 -31.23 -6.59 33.65
CA HIS A 109 -31.95 -5.63 34.45
C HIS A 109 -33.46 -5.69 34.18
N LYS A 110 -33.87 -5.68 32.90
CA LYS A 110 -35.27 -5.85 32.52
C LYS A 110 -35.87 -7.15 33.05
N LYS A 111 -35.14 -8.27 32.95
CA LYS A 111 -35.55 -9.58 33.49
C LYS A 111 -35.73 -9.53 35.01
N SER A 112 -34.84 -8.85 35.73
CA SER A 112 -34.91 -8.70 37.20
C SER A 112 -36.13 -7.89 37.65
N LEU A 113 -36.60 -6.96 36.81
CA LEU A 113 -37.78 -6.14 37.07
C LEU A 113 -39.11 -6.83 36.69
N LEU A 114 -39.07 -7.99 36.04
CA LEU A 114 -40.29 -8.71 35.67
C LEU A 114 -41.02 -9.18 36.92
N LEU A 115 -42.34 -9.00 36.91
CA LEU A 115 -43.21 -9.53 37.95
C LEU A 115 -43.23 -11.06 37.92
N LYS A 116 -43.54 -11.66 39.07
CA LYS A 116 -43.69 -13.12 39.18
C LYS A 116 -44.71 -13.63 38.15
N PRO A 117 -44.41 -14.73 37.45
CA PRO A 117 -45.33 -15.30 36.47
C PRO A 117 -46.61 -15.79 37.16
N LYS A 118 -47.76 -15.57 36.52
CA LYS A 118 -49.09 -15.98 37.02
C LYS A 118 -49.79 -16.96 36.06
N GLY A 119 -50.86 -17.60 36.53
CA GLY A 119 -51.76 -18.42 35.71
C GLY A 119 -51.21 -19.78 35.31
N LYS A 120 -51.40 -20.19 34.04
CA LYS A 120 -51.05 -21.53 33.51
C LYS A 120 -49.58 -21.94 33.71
N LEU A 121 -48.68 -20.97 33.90
CA LEU A 121 -47.25 -21.21 34.17
C LEU A 121 -46.98 -21.79 35.57
N LEU A 122 -47.91 -21.65 36.53
CA LEU A 122 -47.80 -22.24 37.87
C LEU A 122 -48.35 -23.68 37.91
N ILE A 123 -49.37 -23.98 37.09
CA ILE A 123 -50.08 -25.27 37.10
C ILE A 123 -49.25 -26.40 36.49
N LYS A 124 -48.35 -26.09 35.55
CA LYS A 124 -47.49 -27.07 34.86
C LYS A 124 -46.28 -27.56 35.67
N LYS A 125 -46.07 -27.04 36.89
CA LYS A 125 -44.91 -27.39 37.74
C LYS A 125 -45.23 -28.42 38.84
N LEU A 126 -46.49 -28.86 38.94
CA LEU A 126 -46.94 -29.98 39.75
C LEU A 126 -47.11 -31.21 38.85
#